data_AF-A0A093J568-F1
#
_entry.id   AF-A0A093J568-F1
#
_cell.length_a   1.000
_cell.length_b   1.000
_cell.length_c   1.000
_cell.angle_alpha   90.00
_cell.angle_beta   90.00
_cell.angle_gamma   90.00
#
_symmetry.space_group_name_H-M   'P 1'
#
loop_
_entity.id
_entity.type
_entity.pdbx_description
1 polymer ?
#
loop_
_entity_poly.entity_id
_entity_poly.type
_entity_poly.pdbx_seq_one_letter_code
_entity_poly.pdbx_strand_id
1 'polypeptide(L)'
;WFCSFRTKLAAALARCRIRRDALSIEYVLPETVRKQEQRASALPLCAWINTFKISLQDVIQDLKKKGFTRVETVSDFDRYTYCTDQHCHDVLLFPSSLKEELLKLDLFADCKLLLQDKSRSLAVHSGRALLSPGDDTIVAHVGSHLTVAHLSVLTNDSTATVFVCGVRSLAKIGELRDSFSLMGCQNIELLHEDFTELEPTDPRLQKAKVILLLPQCSGLGIGSPIDFIVEEHGDAGLLRDLFQGSVSEDKLRVLAERQLAELMHAMKFNKVEAIVYCTCSVYPEENELVVEKALESGVEGSKVQPYRLIPPVFSTCSSTKASSEMFFKVEPSEISSGCFLAILAREKKSSENVSVKDILARAAAKELLDGVVEEKSKEEGKKQLKIQQRPQKTAGGGREPKIAEFLHRHAVPTVKAEVSLSKAGNRQQDGKRTSGSVQLTKSLNLISATALPAAPKHRPRAPPAGTARQGETRARKARAERERLVLKPVEIVLPPPYPILQGNKPRIP
;
A
#
# COMPACT_ATOMS: atom_id res chain seq x y z
N TRP A 1 14.13 20.59 -31.89
CA TRP A 1 12.85 21.14 -31.38
C TRP A 1 12.77 21.18 -29.85
N PHE A 2 13.19 20.14 -29.10
CA PHE A 2 13.20 20.17 -27.62
C PHE A 2 14.11 21.24 -26.98
N CYS A 3 15.25 21.57 -27.59
CA CYS A 3 16.20 22.55 -27.04
C CYS A 3 15.65 23.99 -26.94
N SER A 4 14.77 24.41 -27.86
CA SER A 4 14.22 25.78 -27.84
C SER A 4 13.27 26.01 -26.66
N PHE A 5 12.55 24.97 -26.23
CA PHE A 5 11.70 25.04 -25.04
C PHE A 5 12.52 25.05 -23.76
N ARG A 6 13.62 24.28 -23.71
CA ARG A 6 14.53 24.27 -22.54
C ARG A 6 15.11 25.66 -22.27
N THR A 7 15.59 26.35 -23.30
CA THR A 7 16.12 27.72 -23.15
C THR A 7 15.05 28.72 -22.74
N LYS A 8 13.86 28.65 -23.33
CA LYS A 8 12.73 29.53 -22.98
C LYS A 8 12.26 29.31 -21.54
N LEU A 9 12.17 28.06 -21.09
CA LEU A 9 11.79 27.69 -19.73
C LEU A 9 12.85 28.14 -18.72
N ALA A 10 14.13 27.86 -18.98
CA ALA A 10 15.22 28.31 -18.13
C ALA A 10 15.25 29.84 -18.00
N ALA A 11 15.04 30.57 -19.09
CA ALA A 11 14.94 32.02 -19.08
C ALA A 11 13.71 32.52 -18.30
N ALA A 12 12.56 31.84 -18.41
CA ALA A 12 11.36 32.17 -17.64
C ALA A 12 11.57 31.94 -16.14
N LEU A 13 12.17 30.81 -15.74
CA LEU A 13 12.50 30.50 -14.34
C LEU A 13 13.52 31.51 -13.78
N ALA A 14 14.54 31.88 -14.55
CA ALA A 14 15.50 32.90 -14.15
C ALA A 14 14.84 34.26 -13.94
N ARG A 15 13.93 34.67 -14.83
CA ARG A 15 13.13 35.91 -14.66
C ARG A 15 12.24 35.84 -13.42
N CYS A 16 11.58 34.71 -13.16
CA CYS A 16 10.77 34.51 -11.95
C CYS A 16 11.62 34.59 -10.68
N ARG A 17 12.81 33.97 -10.67
CA ARG A 17 13.75 34.03 -9.54
C ARG A 17 14.14 35.48 -9.23
N ILE A 18 14.56 36.24 -10.25
CA ILE A 18 14.95 37.65 -10.10
C ILE A 18 13.77 38.50 -9.62
N ARG A 19 12.59 38.31 -10.22
CA ARG A 19 11.37 39.04 -9.85
C ARG A 19 10.96 38.82 -8.40
N ARG A 20 11.22 37.62 -7.85
CA ARG A 20 10.90 37.26 -6.46
C ARG A 20 12.06 37.45 -5.49
N ASP A 21 13.18 38.01 -5.94
CA ASP A 21 14.42 38.17 -5.15
C ASP A 21 14.87 36.87 -4.47
N ALA A 22 14.70 35.75 -5.17
CA ALA A 22 14.98 34.41 -4.64
C ALA A 22 16.45 34.03 -4.86
N LEU A 23 17.10 33.48 -3.81
CA LEU A 23 18.52 33.08 -3.84
C LEU A 23 18.80 31.98 -4.89
N SER A 24 17.90 31.00 -4.99
CA SER A 24 17.93 29.92 -5.98
C SER A 24 16.54 29.69 -6.57
N ILE A 25 16.45 28.83 -7.59
CA ILE A 25 15.15 28.45 -8.18
C ILE A 25 14.28 27.71 -7.15
N GLU A 26 14.87 26.97 -6.21
CA GLU A 26 14.13 26.26 -5.18
C GLU A 26 13.36 27.22 -4.26
N TYR A 27 13.97 28.36 -3.91
CA TYR A 27 13.32 29.40 -3.09
C TYR A 27 12.17 30.14 -3.80
N VAL A 28 11.90 29.82 -5.07
CA VAL A 28 10.68 30.26 -5.77
C VAL A 28 9.44 29.51 -5.25
N LEU A 29 9.63 28.32 -4.67
CA LEU A 29 8.57 27.49 -4.12
C LEU A 29 8.30 27.82 -2.63
N PRO A 30 7.03 27.71 -2.17
CA PRO A 30 6.66 27.83 -0.77
C PRO A 30 7.45 26.85 0.11
N GLU A 31 7.59 27.20 1.38
CA GLU A 31 8.30 26.35 2.36
C GLU A 31 7.65 24.96 2.51
N THR A 32 6.33 24.88 2.40
CA THR A 32 5.57 23.62 2.42
C THR A 32 6.02 22.67 1.30
N VAL A 33 6.08 23.17 0.06
CA VAL A 33 6.52 22.38 -1.11
C VAL A 33 8.00 22.00 -1.00
N ARG A 34 8.86 22.91 -0.52
CA ARG A 34 10.28 22.59 -0.33
C ARG A 34 10.49 21.50 0.72
N LYS A 35 9.77 21.57 1.84
CA LYS A 35 9.79 20.54 2.89
C LYS A 35 9.28 19.20 2.37
N GLN A 36 8.21 19.22 1.56
CA GLN A 36 7.67 18.03 0.93
C GLN A 36 8.68 17.37 -0.03
N GLU A 37 9.37 18.16 -0.86
CA GLU A 37 10.39 17.66 -1.79
C GLU A 37 11.61 17.11 -1.04
N GLN A 38 12.03 17.79 0.03
CA GLN A 38 13.11 17.32 0.91
C GLN A 38 12.74 15.98 1.54
N ARG A 39 11.51 15.84 2.04
CA ARG A 39 10.97 14.59 2.56
C ARG A 39 10.97 13.51 1.49
N ALA A 40 10.42 13.79 0.31
CA ALA A 40 10.39 12.84 -0.82
C ALA A 40 11.80 12.33 -1.18
N SER A 41 12.80 13.21 -1.09
CA SER A 41 14.21 12.88 -1.34
C SER A 41 14.87 12.11 -0.20
N ALA A 42 14.33 12.14 1.02
CA ALA A 42 14.84 11.41 2.19
C ALA A 42 14.16 10.06 2.40
N LEU A 43 12.96 9.87 1.84
CA LEU A 43 12.16 8.67 2.05
C LEU A 43 12.85 7.41 1.54
N PRO A 44 12.87 6.33 2.35
CA PRO A 44 13.31 5.01 1.91
C PRO A 44 12.59 4.55 0.65
N LEU A 45 13.35 3.99 -0.29
CA LEU A 45 12.80 3.36 -1.48
C LEU A 45 12.25 2.00 -1.11
N CYS A 46 10.96 1.80 -1.36
CA CYS A 46 10.28 0.53 -1.15
C CYS A 46 10.22 -0.23 -2.48
N ALA A 47 10.74 -1.46 -2.50
CA ALA A 47 10.71 -2.33 -3.67
C ALA A 47 10.17 -3.71 -3.31
N TRP A 48 9.16 -4.19 -4.02
CA TRP A 48 8.68 -5.56 -3.85
C TRP A 48 9.38 -6.53 -4.80
N ILE A 49 9.49 -7.78 -4.36
CA ILE A 49 10.14 -8.87 -5.08
C ILE A 49 9.12 -9.59 -5.93
N ASN A 50 9.36 -9.62 -7.24
CA ASN A 50 8.55 -10.37 -8.17
C ASN A 50 8.93 -11.87 -8.11
N THR A 51 8.18 -12.64 -7.31
CA THR A 51 8.45 -14.06 -7.09
C THR A 51 8.18 -14.93 -8.33
N PHE A 52 7.58 -14.41 -9.40
CA PHE A 52 7.53 -15.09 -10.70
C PHE A 52 8.88 -15.15 -11.40
N LYS A 53 9.77 -14.21 -11.09
CA LYS A 53 11.05 -14.06 -11.79
C LYS A 53 12.26 -14.41 -10.94
N ILE A 54 12.17 -14.24 -9.62
CA ILE A 54 13.30 -14.45 -8.73
C ILE A 54 12.83 -14.82 -7.32
N SER A 55 13.59 -15.67 -6.62
CA SER A 55 13.33 -15.94 -5.21
C SER A 55 13.95 -14.86 -4.30
N LEU A 56 13.41 -14.70 -3.09
CA LEU A 56 14.01 -13.81 -2.07
C LEU A 56 15.49 -14.16 -1.81
N GLN A 57 15.84 -15.44 -1.80
CA GLN A 57 17.21 -15.90 -1.56
C GLN A 57 18.15 -15.46 -2.68
N ASP A 58 17.70 -15.57 -3.93
CA ASP A 58 18.50 -15.16 -5.09
C ASP A 58 18.66 -13.64 -5.14
N VAL A 59 17.61 -12.86 -4.80
CA VAL A 59 17.71 -11.40 -4.64
C VAL A 59 18.76 -11.04 -3.60
N ILE A 60 18.71 -11.65 -2.42
CA ILE A 60 19.69 -11.42 -1.34
C ILE A 60 21.10 -11.75 -1.82
N GLN A 61 21.27 -12.86 -2.55
CA GLN A 61 22.57 -13.26 -3.08
C GLN A 61 23.09 -12.26 -4.12
N ASP A 62 22.26 -11.78 -5.03
CA ASP A 62 22.63 -10.82 -6.06
C ASP A 62 22.95 -9.45 -5.47
N LEU A 63 22.15 -8.97 -4.52
CA LEU A 63 22.46 -7.77 -3.75
C LEU A 63 23.82 -7.90 -3.05
N LYS A 64 24.10 -9.03 -2.39
CA LYS A 64 25.39 -9.29 -1.74
C LYS A 64 26.56 -9.28 -2.72
N LYS A 65 26.41 -9.87 -3.92
CA LYS A 65 27.44 -9.81 -4.98
C LYS A 65 27.71 -8.37 -5.43
N LYS A 66 26.71 -7.50 -5.39
CA LYS A 66 26.83 -6.07 -5.70
C LYS A 66 27.33 -5.23 -4.52
N GLY A 67 27.66 -5.85 -3.39
CA GLY A 67 28.22 -5.18 -2.21
C GLY A 67 27.19 -4.69 -1.20
N PHE A 68 25.91 -5.05 -1.35
CA PHE A 68 24.88 -4.67 -0.40
C PHE A 68 24.92 -5.53 0.88
N THR A 69 24.68 -4.88 2.02
CA THR A 69 24.58 -5.53 3.33
C THR A 69 23.20 -5.36 3.94
N ARG A 70 22.65 -6.42 4.52
CA ARG A 70 21.37 -6.34 5.23
C ARG A 70 21.55 -5.67 6.59
N VAL A 71 20.66 -4.75 6.92
CA VAL A 71 20.51 -4.14 8.26
C VAL A 71 19.13 -4.44 8.82
N GLU A 72 18.94 -4.18 10.12
CA GLU A 72 17.67 -4.47 10.81
C GLU A 72 16.61 -3.40 10.55
N THR A 73 16.99 -2.12 10.63
CA THR A 73 16.06 -1.01 10.52
C THR A 73 16.51 0.04 9.51
N VAL A 74 15.57 0.89 9.10
CA VAL A 74 15.83 2.06 8.24
C VAL A 74 16.81 3.04 8.90
N SER A 75 16.84 3.11 10.23
CA SER A 75 17.74 3.99 10.96
C SER A 75 19.22 3.60 10.83
N ASP A 76 19.48 2.34 10.48
CA ASP A 76 20.83 1.79 10.27
C ASP A 76 21.29 1.93 8.81
N PHE A 77 20.55 2.68 7.99
CA PHE A 77 20.89 2.87 6.58
C PHE A 77 22.22 3.61 6.40
N ASP A 78 23.09 2.96 5.64
CA ASP A 78 24.29 3.55 5.04
C ASP A 78 24.22 3.32 3.52
N ARG A 79 25.25 3.70 2.78
CA ARG A 79 25.21 3.78 1.31
C ARG A 79 24.73 2.49 0.65
N TYR A 80 25.30 1.33 0.94
CA TYR A 80 24.95 0.05 0.30
C TYR A 80 24.26 -0.90 1.29
N THR A 81 23.24 -0.41 1.98
CA THR A 81 22.44 -1.24 2.90
C THR A 81 21.02 -1.45 2.38
N TYR A 82 20.36 -2.47 2.90
CA TYR A 82 18.91 -2.66 2.74
C TYR A 82 18.34 -3.37 3.96
N CYS A 83 17.04 -3.24 4.20
CA CYS A 83 16.33 -4.05 5.19
C CYS A 83 15.04 -4.63 4.59
N THR A 84 14.48 -5.64 5.25
CA THR A 84 13.17 -6.21 4.91
C THR A 84 12.08 -5.40 5.60
N ASP A 85 10.94 -5.17 4.94
CA ASP A 85 9.80 -4.53 5.60
C ASP A 85 9.19 -5.44 6.68
N GLN A 86 8.65 -4.82 7.73
CA GLN A 86 8.08 -5.56 8.87
C GLN A 86 6.68 -6.12 8.61
N HIS A 87 5.91 -5.50 7.71
CA HIS A 87 4.53 -5.91 7.40
C HIS A 87 4.43 -6.69 6.09
N CYS A 88 5.33 -6.42 5.14
CA CYS A 88 5.32 -6.97 3.79
C CYS A 88 6.57 -7.84 3.54
N HIS A 89 6.43 -9.16 3.53
CA HIS A 89 7.56 -10.09 3.53
C HIS A 89 8.38 -10.16 2.24
N ASP A 90 7.80 -9.73 1.13
CA ASP A 90 8.44 -9.65 -0.17
C ASP A 90 8.94 -8.23 -0.48
N VAL A 91 8.89 -7.30 0.49
CA VAL A 91 9.30 -5.92 0.31
C VAL A 91 10.67 -5.67 0.96
N LEU A 92 11.55 -5.04 0.19
CA LEU A 92 12.84 -4.52 0.62
C LEU A 92 12.83 -3.00 0.64
N LEU A 93 13.49 -2.43 1.64
CA LEU A 93 13.69 -0.99 1.80
C LEU A 93 15.15 -0.64 1.54
N PHE A 94 15.38 0.42 0.76
CA PHE A 94 16.71 0.93 0.41
C PHE A 94 16.86 2.43 0.72
N PRO A 95 18.08 2.93 0.94
CA PRO A 95 18.37 4.36 1.02
C PRO A 95 17.90 5.12 -0.23
N SER A 96 17.30 6.31 -0.03
CA SER A 96 16.79 7.18 -1.10
C SER A 96 17.86 7.58 -2.12
N SER A 97 19.09 7.80 -1.64
CA SER A 97 20.25 8.21 -2.43
C SER A 97 20.64 7.20 -3.52
N LEU A 98 20.18 5.96 -3.42
CA LEU A 98 20.49 4.91 -4.38
C LEU A 98 19.50 4.79 -5.54
N LYS A 99 18.44 5.61 -5.64
CA LYS A 99 17.37 5.45 -6.66
C LYS A 99 17.94 5.23 -8.07
N GLU A 100 18.84 6.11 -8.52
CA GLU A 100 19.45 6.01 -9.85
C GLU A 100 20.43 4.84 -10.01
N GLU A 101 21.10 4.40 -8.95
CA GLU A 101 22.01 3.25 -8.97
C GLU A 101 21.22 1.94 -9.02
N LEU A 102 20.14 1.84 -8.23
CA LEU A 102 19.24 0.68 -8.18
C LEU A 102 18.57 0.43 -9.53
N LEU A 103 18.02 1.49 -10.16
CA LEU A 103 17.35 1.37 -11.46
C LEU A 103 18.27 0.89 -12.59
N LYS A 104 19.60 0.91 -12.41
CA LYS A 104 20.59 0.37 -13.36
C LYS A 104 20.94 -1.10 -13.10
N LEU A 105 20.49 -1.67 -11.99
CA LEU A 105 20.72 -3.08 -11.70
C LEU A 105 19.80 -3.94 -12.57
N ASP A 106 20.32 -5.09 -13.01
CA ASP A 106 19.56 -6.10 -13.75
C ASP A 106 18.30 -6.57 -12.98
N LEU A 107 18.34 -6.48 -11.64
CA LEU A 107 17.17 -6.74 -10.78
C LEU A 107 15.98 -5.83 -11.12
N PHE A 108 16.21 -4.54 -11.41
CA PHE A 108 15.13 -3.62 -11.77
C PHE A 108 14.83 -3.66 -13.27
N ALA A 109 15.86 -3.74 -14.11
CA ALA A 109 15.69 -3.80 -15.56
C ALA A 109 14.86 -5.02 -16.02
N ASP A 110 15.01 -6.16 -15.35
CA ASP A 110 14.29 -7.39 -15.66
C ASP A 110 12.93 -7.53 -14.93
N CYS A 111 12.45 -6.48 -14.25
CA CYS A 111 11.24 -6.51 -13.40
C CYS A 111 11.28 -7.57 -12.29
N LYS A 112 12.47 -7.86 -11.72
CA LYS A 112 12.64 -8.76 -10.56
C LYS A 112 12.41 -8.01 -9.24
N LEU A 113 12.79 -6.74 -9.20
CA LEU A 113 12.45 -5.77 -8.15
C LEU A 113 11.71 -4.59 -8.78
N LEU A 114 10.65 -4.13 -8.14
CA LEU A 114 9.80 -3.05 -8.64
C LEU A 114 9.54 -2.04 -7.52
N LEU A 115 9.83 -0.76 -7.79
CA LEU A 115 9.61 0.32 -6.83
C LEU A 115 8.11 0.59 -6.68
N GLN A 116 7.64 0.69 -5.45
CA GLN A 116 6.23 0.97 -5.17
C GLN A 116 6.12 1.63 -3.81
N ASP A 117 5.19 2.58 -3.67
CA ASP A 117 4.92 3.18 -2.37
C ASP A 117 4.47 2.12 -1.35
N LYS A 118 4.99 2.21 -0.12
CA LYS A 118 4.73 1.24 0.94
C LYS A 118 3.24 1.10 1.25
N SER A 119 2.46 2.17 1.15
CA SER A 119 1.00 2.12 1.38
C SER A 119 0.30 1.14 0.43
N ARG A 120 0.74 1.07 -0.83
CA ARG A 120 0.19 0.14 -1.82
C ARG A 120 0.55 -1.30 -1.48
N SER A 121 1.80 -1.56 -1.08
CA SER A 121 2.22 -2.88 -0.64
C SER A 121 1.46 -3.34 0.61
N LEU A 122 1.22 -2.45 1.58
CA LEU A 122 0.41 -2.76 2.77
C LEU A 122 -1.02 -3.15 2.41
N ALA A 123 -1.65 -2.45 1.47
CA ALA A 123 -3.00 -2.77 1.02
C ALA A 123 -3.06 -4.14 0.30
N VAL A 124 -2.06 -4.43 -0.54
CA VAL A 124 -1.92 -5.73 -1.23
C VAL A 124 -1.70 -6.87 -0.24
N HIS A 125 -0.81 -6.72 0.75
CA HIS A 125 -0.58 -7.73 1.79
C HIS A 125 -1.80 -7.95 2.69
N SER A 126 -2.55 -6.87 2.97
CA SER A 126 -3.81 -6.97 3.72
C SER A 126 -4.86 -7.74 2.94
N GLY A 127 -5.02 -7.43 1.65
CA GLY A 127 -5.91 -8.17 0.76
C GLY A 127 -5.53 -9.64 0.67
N ARG A 128 -4.23 -9.94 0.49
CA ARG A 128 -3.74 -11.31 0.43
C ARG A 128 -4.00 -12.10 1.70
N ALA A 129 -3.85 -11.49 2.88
CA ALA A 129 -4.07 -12.17 4.16
C ALA A 129 -5.54 -12.61 4.36
N LEU A 130 -6.47 -12.01 3.61
CA LEU A 130 -7.91 -12.30 3.68
C LEU A 130 -8.37 -13.36 2.65
N LEU A 131 -7.49 -13.74 1.72
CA LEU A 131 -7.81 -14.69 0.63
C LEU A 131 -7.43 -16.13 1.00
N SER A 132 -8.35 -17.04 0.70
CA SER A 132 -8.08 -18.48 0.66
C SER A 132 -7.57 -18.87 -0.74
N PRO A 133 -6.92 -20.03 -0.88
CA PRO A 133 -6.54 -20.51 -2.21
C PRO A 133 -7.76 -20.68 -3.13
N GLY A 134 -7.71 -20.08 -4.31
CA GLY A 134 -8.69 -20.08 -5.37
C GLY A 134 -9.74 -18.97 -5.27
N ASP A 135 -9.63 -18.09 -4.27
CA ASP A 135 -10.50 -16.93 -4.14
C ASP A 135 -10.08 -15.82 -5.12
N ASP A 136 -11.05 -15.30 -5.85
CA ASP A 136 -10.80 -14.17 -6.76
C ASP A 136 -10.77 -12.84 -5.99
N THR A 137 -10.13 -11.83 -6.57
CA THR A 137 -10.07 -10.48 -6.00
C THR A 137 -10.53 -9.46 -7.02
N ILE A 138 -11.28 -8.46 -6.57
CA ILE A 138 -11.65 -7.30 -7.36
C ILE A 138 -10.77 -6.11 -6.93
N VAL A 139 -10.09 -5.49 -7.88
CA VAL A 139 -9.43 -4.20 -7.72
C VAL A 139 -10.34 -3.15 -8.33
N ALA A 140 -10.88 -2.27 -7.48
CA ALA A 140 -11.91 -1.30 -7.89
C ALA A 140 -11.40 -0.30 -8.94
N HIS A 141 -10.10 0.00 -8.93
CA HIS A 141 -9.49 0.93 -9.88
C HIS A 141 -8.11 0.41 -10.26
N VAL A 142 -7.69 0.59 -11.52
CA VAL A 142 -6.32 0.26 -11.93
C VAL A 142 -5.29 0.97 -11.04
N GLY A 143 -5.48 2.28 -10.80
CA GLY A 143 -4.54 3.12 -10.07
C GLY A 143 -3.11 2.94 -10.59
N SER A 144 -2.32 2.16 -9.85
CA SER A 144 -1.01 1.67 -10.27
C SER A 144 -1.08 0.23 -10.80
N HIS A 145 -0.63 0.03 -12.04
CA HIS A 145 -0.39 -1.31 -12.60
C HIS A 145 0.61 -2.14 -11.78
N LEU A 146 1.52 -1.49 -11.03
CA LEU A 146 2.44 -2.18 -10.13
C LEU A 146 1.71 -2.81 -8.95
N THR A 147 0.71 -2.13 -8.38
CA THR A 147 -0.10 -2.65 -7.28
C THR A 147 -0.91 -3.87 -7.72
N VAL A 148 -1.49 -3.82 -8.92
CA VAL A 148 -2.22 -4.96 -9.51
C VAL A 148 -1.27 -6.14 -9.75
N ALA A 149 -0.09 -5.89 -10.31
CA ALA A 149 0.91 -6.93 -10.53
C ALA A 149 1.41 -7.54 -9.22
N HIS A 150 1.63 -6.70 -8.20
CA HIS A 150 2.04 -7.15 -6.86
C HIS A 150 0.99 -8.09 -6.25
N LEU A 151 -0.30 -7.72 -6.35
CA LEU A 151 -1.39 -8.59 -5.91
C LEU A 151 -1.40 -9.92 -6.68
N SER A 152 -1.29 -9.88 -8.02
CA SER A 152 -1.20 -11.06 -8.88
C SER A 152 -0.06 -11.99 -8.49
N VAL A 153 1.11 -11.45 -8.16
CA VAL A 153 2.27 -12.20 -7.69
C VAL A 153 1.99 -12.90 -6.36
N LEU A 154 1.31 -12.24 -5.42
CA LEU A 154 0.96 -12.82 -4.13
C LEU A 154 -0.20 -13.83 -4.19
N THR A 155 -1.07 -13.75 -5.21
CA THR A 155 -2.23 -14.63 -5.42
C THR A 155 -2.01 -15.65 -6.52
N ASN A 156 -0.77 -16.08 -6.74
CA ASN A 156 -0.42 -17.07 -7.77
C ASN A 156 -0.60 -18.52 -7.33
N ASP A 157 -1.69 -18.80 -6.64
CA ASP A 157 -2.22 -20.14 -6.59
C ASP A 157 -3.09 -20.32 -7.85
N SER A 158 -2.78 -21.33 -8.66
CA SER A 158 -3.16 -21.54 -10.07
C SER A 158 -4.61 -21.30 -10.53
N THR A 159 -5.53 -20.96 -9.63
CA THR A 159 -6.97 -20.80 -9.88
C THR A 159 -7.53 -19.41 -9.56
N ALA A 160 -6.78 -18.54 -8.86
CA ALA A 160 -7.27 -17.23 -8.45
C ALA A 160 -7.10 -16.17 -9.56
N THR A 161 -8.11 -15.34 -9.77
CA THR A 161 -8.16 -14.26 -10.77
C THR A 161 -8.22 -12.88 -10.09
N VAL A 162 -7.46 -11.93 -10.62
CA VAL A 162 -7.50 -10.52 -10.22
C VAL A 162 -8.29 -9.74 -11.26
N PHE A 163 -9.52 -9.36 -10.94
CA PHE A 163 -10.38 -8.52 -11.78
C PHE A 163 -10.08 -7.05 -11.53
N VAL A 164 -9.78 -6.28 -12.57
CA VAL A 164 -9.42 -4.86 -12.45
C VAL A 164 -10.42 -4.02 -13.23
N CYS A 165 -11.07 -3.07 -12.56
CA CYS A 165 -12.17 -2.31 -13.13
C CYS A 165 -11.70 -0.99 -13.78
N GLY A 166 -12.54 -0.44 -14.68
CA GLY A 166 -12.43 0.91 -15.22
C GLY A 166 -11.46 1.10 -16.39
N VAL A 167 -11.09 0.03 -17.12
CA VAL A 167 -10.15 0.14 -18.25
C VAL A 167 -10.88 0.36 -19.57
N ARG A 168 -11.31 1.60 -19.81
CA ARG A 168 -12.17 1.96 -20.95
C ARG A 168 -11.48 1.96 -22.32
N SER A 169 -10.18 2.28 -22.35
CA SER A 169 -9.44 2.44 -23.62
C SER A 169 -8.82 1.12 -24.06
N LEU A 170 -9.12 0.67 -25.29
CA LEU A 170 -8.47 -0.50 -25.90
C LEU A 170 -6.93 -0.34 -25.98
N ALA A 171 -6.45 0.88 -26.25
CA ALA A 171 -5.01 1.15 -26.25
C ALA A 171 -4.43 0.94 -24.84
N LYS A 172 -5.14 1.40 -23.80
CA LYS A 172 -4.72 1.22 -22.42
C LYS A 172 -4.75 -0.23 -21.97
N ILE A 173 -5.75 -1.01 -22.42
CA ILE A 173 -5.80 -2.46 -22.21
C ILE A 173 -4.56 -3.12 -22.80
N GLY A 174 -4.16 -2.76 -24.02
CA GLY A 174 -2.94 -3.25 -24.66
C GLY A 174 -1.68 -2.94 -23.83
N GLU A 175 -1.48 -1.67 -23.48
CA GLU A 175 -0.36 -1.21 -22.64
C GLU A 175 -0.26 -1.96 -21.31
N LEU A 176 -1.39 -2.16 -20.63
CA LEU A 176 -1.45 -2.87 -19.36
C LEU A 176 -1.15 -4.35 -19.53
N ARG A 177 -1.72 -5.01 -20.56
CA ARG A 177 -1.43 -6.41 -20.85
C ARG A 177 0.04 -6.64 -21.18
N ASP A 178 0.67 -5.74 -21.92
CA ASP A 178 2.11 -5.80 -22.22
C ASP A 178 2.93 -5.65 -20.92
N SER A 179 2.55 -4.71 -20.06
CA SER A 179 3.20 -4.49 -18.75
C SER A 179 3.08 -5.73 -17.84
N PHE A 180 1.88 -6.31 -17.75
CA PHE A 180 1.64 -7.53 -16.95
C PHE A 180 2.38 -8.74 -17.52
N SER A 181 2.41 -8.90 -18.84
CA SER A 181 3.16 -9.96 -19.51
C SER A 181 4.65 -9.83 -19.26
N LEU A 182 5.18 -8.60 -19.31
CA LEU A 182 6.58 -8.30 -18.97
C LEU A 182 6.90 -8.69 -17.52
N MET A 183 5.97 -8.47 -16.58
CA MET A 183 6.12 -8.89 -15.18
C MET A 183 5.84 -10.37 -14.94
N GLY A 184 5.33 -11.10 -15.94
CA GLY A 184 4.98 -12.52 -15.84
C GLY A 184 3.61 -12.80 -15.23
N CYS A 185 2.77 -11.78 -15.07
CA CYS A 185 1.43 -11.89 -14.50
C CYS A 185 0.45 -12.45 -15.54
N GLN A 186 -0.21 -13.57 -15.21
CA GLN A 186 -1.12 -14.28 -16.14
C GLN A 186 -2.57 -14.35 -15.66
N ASN A 187 -2.81 -14.09 -14.37
CA ASN A 187 -4.13 -14.23 -13.74
C ASN A 187 -4.87 -12.90 -13.57
N ILE A 188 -4.63 -11.92 -14.45
CA ILE A 188 -5.27 -10.60 -14.40
C ILE A 188 -6.31 -10.49 -15.52
N GLU A 189 -7.54 -10.14 -15.13
CA GLU A 189 -8.63 -9.84 -16.06
C GLU A 189 -9.00 -8.35 -15.96
N LEU A 190 -8.93 -7.65 -17.10
CA LEU A 190 -9.26 -6.23 -17.19
C LEU A 190 -10.73 -6.07 -17.61
N LEU A 191 -11.51 -5.38 -16.78
CA LEU A 191 -12.91 -5.04 -17.03
C LEU A 191 -13.00 -3.60 -17.58
N HIS A 192 -13.92 -3.41 -18.53
CA HIS A 192 -14.12 -2.11 -19.17
C HIS A 192 -14.96 -1.17 -18.30
N GLU A 193 -15.93 -1.75 -17.59
CA GLU A 193 -16.89 -1.10 -16.72
C GLU A 193 -16.19 -0.44 -15.52
N ASP A 194 -16.65 0.76 -15.13
CA ASP A 194 -16.20 1.35 -13.87
C ASP A 194 -16.69 0.49 -12.70
N PHE A 195 -15.96 0.50 -11.59
CA PHE A 195 -16.33 -0.34 -10.44
C PHE A 195 -17.76 -0.11 -9.96
N THR A 196 -18.23 1.13 -9.91
CA THR A 196 -19.59 1.47 -9.47
C THR A 196 -20.70 1.07 -10.47
N GLU A 197 -20.32 0.74 -11.71
CA GLU A 197 -21.22 0.27 -12.77
C GLU A 197 -21.37 -1.26 -12.77
N LEU A 198 -20.51 -1.97 -12.03
CA LEU A 198 -20.58 -3.42 -11.94
C LEU A 198 -21.79 -3.86 -11.10
N GLU A 199 -22.52 -4.84 -11.61
CA GLU A 199 -23.62 -5.42 -10.87
C GLU A 199 -23.09 -6.34 -9.76
N PRO A 200 -23.52 -6.18 -8.49
CA PRO A 200 -23.08 -7.06 -7.40
C PRO A 200 -23.45 -8.54 -7.59
N THR A 201 -24.29 -8.84 -8.58
CA THR A 201 -24.73 -10.18 -8.97
C THR A 201 -24.07 -10.69 -10.25
N ASP A 202 -23.05 -9.98 -10.77
CA ASP A 202 -22.33 -10.35 -11.99
C ASP A 202 -21.80 -11.81 -11.88
N PRO A 203 -22.14 -12.69 -12.83
CA PRO A 203 -21.71 -14.09 -12.81
C PRO A 203 -20.19 -14.26 -12.88
N ARG A 204 -19.44 -13.32 -13.48
CA ARG A 204 -17.97 -13.35 -13.56
C ARG A 204 -17.33 -13.23 -12.18
N LEU A 205 -17.97 -12.50 -11.27
CA LEU A 205 -17.42 -12.09 -9.98
C LEU A 205 -17.88 -12.97 -8.81
N GLN A 206 -18.53 -14.11 -9.07
CA GLN A 206 -19.14 -14.94 -8.01
C GLN A 206 -18.13 -15.60 -7.06
N LYS A 207 -16.88 -15.75 -7.51
CA LYS A 207 -15.76 -16.27 -6.71
C LYS A 207 -14.97 -15.16 -6.01
N ALA A 208 -15.27 -13.88 -6.28
CA ALA A 208 -14.56 -12.78 -5.66
C ALA A 208 -14.88 -12.72 -4.16
N LYS A 209 -13.83 -12.82 -3.33
CA LYS A 209 -13.94 -12.79 -1.86
C LYS A 209 -13.43 -11.51 -1.24
N VAL A 210 -12.52 -10.83 -1.93
CA VAL A 210 -11.93 -9.59 -1.44
C VAL A 210 -12.09 -8.50 -2.49
N ILE A 211 -12.45 -7.30 -2.04
CA ILE A 211 -12.34 -6.08 -2.85
C ILE A 211 -11.18 -5.25 -2.30
N LEU A 212 -10.23 -4.91 -3.15
CA LEU A 212 -9.19 -3.93 -2.89
C LEU A 212 -9.66 -2.57 -3.42
N LEU A 213 -10.08 -1.69 -2.51
CA LEU A 213 -10.59 -0.35 -2.80
C LEU A 213 -9.52 0.70 -2.47
N LEU A 214 -8.86 1.17 -3.52
CA LEU A 214 -7.85 2.23 -3.50
C LEU A 214 -8.41 3.47 -4.20
N PRO A 215 -9.34 4.21 -3.57
CA PRO A 215 -10.03 5.29 -4.23
C PRO A 215 -9.10 6.48 -4.46
N GLN A 216 -9.49 7.33 -5.40
CA GLN A 216 -8.85 8.65 -5.53
C GLN A 216 -9.05 9.44 -4.23
N CYS A 217 -7.98 10.01 -3.70
CA CYS A 217 -7.98 10.82 -2.48
C CYS A 217 -7.17 12.10 -2.66
N SER A 218 -7.13 12.95 -1.63
CA SER A 218 -6.35 14.18 -1.61
C SER A 218 -4.85 13.97 -1.86
N GLY A 219 -4.30 12.81 -1.47
CA GLY A 219 -2.92 12.42 -1.75
C GLY A 219 -1.85 13.19 -0.96
N LEU A 220 -2.20 14.01 0.04
CA LEU A 220 -1.20 14.76 0.82
C LEU A 220 -0.30 13.86 1.69
N GLY A 221 -0.70 12.61 1.92
CA GLY A 221 0.13 11.63 2.60
C GLY A 221 1.24 11.04 1.74
N ILE A 222 1.18 11.18 0.41
CA ILE A 222 2.07 10.50 -0.53
C ILE A 222 3.52 10.94 -0.34
N GLY A 223 4.43 9.97 -0.33
CA GLY A 223 5.87 10.22 -0.20
C GLY A 223 6.44 11.03 -1.36
N SER A 224 6.28 10.52 -2.58
CA SER A 224 6.74 11.15 -3.83
C SER A 224 5.55 11.56 -4.70
N PRO A 225 5.10 12.83 -4.64
CA PRO A 225 3.94 13.28 -5.41
C PRO A 225 4.13 13.19 -6.92
N ILE A 226 5.36 13.36 -7.41
CA ILE A 226 5.67 13.29 -8.84
C ILE A 226 5.57 11.85 -9.34
N ASP A 227 6.20 10.90 -8.65
CA ASP A 227 6.11 9.48 -9.02
C ASP A 227 4.64 9.04 -9.00
N PHE A 228 3.86 9.45 -7.99
CA PHE A 228 2.42 9.15 -7.93
C PHE A 228 1.61 9.72 -9.09
N ILE A 229 1.83 10.98 -9.48
CA ILE A 229 1.11 11.59 -10.61
C ILE A 229 1.44 10.84 -11.91
N VAL A 230 2.71 10.45 -12.10
CA VAL A 230 3.17 9.78 -13.31
C VAL A 230 2.71 8.32 -13.37
N GLU A 231 2.85 7.58 -12.28
CA GLU A 231 2.61 6.13 -12.24
C GLU A 231 1.15 5.77 -11.99
N GLU A 232 0.45 6.54 -11.15
CA GLU A 232 -0.94 6.26 -10.75
C GLU A 232 -1.96 7.15 -11.48
N HIS A 233 -1.54 7.87 -12.52
CA HIS A 233 -2.38 8.81 -13.26
C HIS A 233 -3.05 9.85 -12.33
N GLY A 234 -2.32 10.26 -11.29
CA GLY A 234 -2.83 11.16 -10.26
C GLY A 234 -3.28 12.52 -10.81
N ASP A 235 -4.20 13.17 -10.10
CA ASP A 235 -4.67 14.51 -10.42
C ASP A 235 -3.49 15.50 -10.32
N ALA A 236 -3.14 16.18 -11.42
CA ALA A 236 -2.14 17.25 -11.42
C ALA A 236 -2.51 18.39 -10.45
N GLY A 237 -3.79 18.51 -10.08
CA GLY A 237 -4.28 19.34 -8.99
C GLY A 237 -3.62 19.05 -7.64
N LEU A 238 -3.08 17.85 -7.41
CA LEU A 238 -2.28 17.52 -6.23
C LEU A 238 -1.12 18.50 -6.03
N LEU A 239 -0.43 18.90 -7.10
CA LEU A 239 0.67 19.87 -7.01
C LEU A 239 0.19 21.24 -6.56
N ARG A 240 -1.02 21.64 -6.96
CA ARG A 240 -1.63 22.89 -6.52
C ARG A 240 -2.01 22.81 -5.05
N ASP A 241 -2.54 21.69 -4.61
CA ASP A 241 -2.96 21.50 -3.22
C ASP A 241 -1.73 21.44 -2.29
N LEU A 242 -0.65 20.77 -2.71
CA LEU A 242 0.66 20.82 -2.05
C LEU A 242 1.24 22.24 -1.99
N PHE A 243 1.09 23.00 -3.07
CA PHE A 243 1.49 24.41 -3.11
C PHE A 243 0.72 25.26 -2.10
N GLN A 244 -0.57 24.99 -1.93
CA GLN A 244 -1.43 25.66 -0.95
C GLN A 244 -1.21 25.15 0.49
N GLY A 245 -0.68 23.92 0.63
CA GLY A 245 -0.47 23.25 1.92
C GLY A 245 -1.72 22.59 2.49
N SER A 246 -2.84 22.62 1.77
CA SER A 246 -4.12 22.04 2.17
C SER A 246 -4.99 21.77 0.94
N VAL A 247 -5.94 20.86 1.08
CA VAL A 247 -7.02 20.66 0.11
C VAL A 247 -8.19 21.59 0.46
N SER A 248 -8.85 22.17 -0.54
CA SER A 248 -10.05 22.99 -0.31
C SER A 248 -11.19 22.14 0.23
N GLU A 249 -12.02 22.70 1.12
CA GLU A 249 -13.15 21.98 1.73
C GLU A 249 -14.11 21.41 0.66
N ASP A 250 -14.37 22.13 -0.42
CA ASP A 250 -15.21 21.65 -1.51
C ASP A 250 -14.61 20.44 -2.23
N LYS A 251 -13.30 20.46 -2.52
CA LYS A 251 -12.61 19.32 -3.14
C LYS A 251 -12.60 18.13 -2.20
N LEU A 252 -12.32 18.36 -0.92
CA LEU A 252 -12.31 17.34 0.12
C LEU A 252 -13.69 16.67 0.26
N ARG A 253 -14.75 17.48 0.33
CA ARG A 253 -16.15 16.99 0.38
C ARG A 253 -16.48 16.12 -0.82
N VAL A 254 -16.17 16.58 -2.04
CA VAL A 254 -16.44 15.81 -3.28
C VAL A 254 -15.67 14.49 -3.31
N LEU A 255 -14.40 14.48 -2.88
CA LEU A 255 -13.60 13.26 -2.79
C LEU A 255 -14.20 12.28 -1.77
N ALA A 256 -14.53 12.75 -0.57
CA ALA A 256 -15.12 11.95 0.50
C ALA A 256 -16.50 11.37 0.10
N GLU A 257 -17.35 12.16 -0.57
CA GLU A 257 -18.65 11.70 -1.08
C GLU A 257 -18.47 10.58 -2.13
N ARG A 258 -17.50 10.72 -3.04
CA ARG A 258 -17.18 9.69 -4.03
C ARG A 258 -16.64 8.43 -3.38
N GLN A 259 -15.70 8.56 -2.45
CA GLN A 259 -15.12 7.44 -1.70
C GLN A 259 -16.20 6.67 -0.93
N LEU A 260 -17.12 7.39 -0.28
CA LEU A 260 -18.26 6.80 0.40
C LEU A 260 -19.17 6.04 -0.57
N ALA A 261 -19.49 6.62 -1.73
CA ALA A 261 -20.30 5.95 -2.75
C ALA A 261 -19.64 4.66 -3.26
N GLU A 262 -18.32 4.67 -3.50
CA GLU A 262 -17.55 3.50 -3.91
C GLU A 262 -17.50 2.43 -2.80
N LEU A 263 -17.27 2.81 -1.54
CA LEU A 263 -17.26 1.88 -0.42
C LEU A 263 -18.65 1.27 -0.17
N MET A 264 -19.71 2.07 -0.21
CA MET A 264 -21.09 1.60 -0.14
C MET A 264 -21.43 0.67 -1.32
N HIS A 265 -20.90 0.94 -2.52
CA HIS A 265 -21.07 0.05 -3.66
C HIS A 265 -20.36 -1.30 -3.44
N ALA A 266 -19.12 -1.29 -2.95
CA ALA A 266 -18.38 -2.50 -2.59
C ALA A 266 -19.14 -3.37 -1.56
N MET A 267 -19.82 -2.74 -0.61
CA MET A 267 -20.59 -3.44 0.42
C MET A 267 -21.82 -4.20 -0.14
N LYS A 268 -22.29 -3.89 -1.35
CA LYS A 268 -23.41 -4.58 -2.01
C LYS A 268 -23.01 -5.96 -2.57
N PHE A 269 -21.72 -6.26 -2.72
CA PHE A 269 -21.28 -7.57 -3.20
C PHE A 269 -21.48 -8.62 -2.11
N ASN A 270 -22.46 -9.50 -2.32
CA ASN A 270 -22.89 -10.49 -1.32
C ASN A 270 -21.92 -11.67 -1.17
N LYS A 271 -21.07 -11.92 -2.18
CA LYS A 271 -20.07 -12.99 -2.18
C LYS A 271 -18.72 -12.55 -1.60
N VAL A 272 -18.50 -11.24 -1.54
CA VAL A 272 -17.32 -10.61 -0.97
C VAL A 272 -17.43 -10.71 0.55
N GLU A 273 -16.35 -11.23 1.14
CA GLU A 273 -16.20 -11.48 2.57
C GLU A 273 -15.43 -10.35 3.24
N ALA A 274 -14.55 -9.66 2.51
CA ALA A 274 -13.81 -8.52 3.03
C ALA A 274 -13.55 -7.42 1.99
N ILE A 275 -13.47 -6.18 2.47
CA ILE A 275 -13.11 -4.99 1.69
C ILE A 275 -11.91 -4.35 2.38
N VAL A 276 -10.82 -4.18 1.63
CA VAL A 276 -9.65 -3.41 2.05
C VAL A 276 -9.80 -2.00 1.50
N TYR A 277 -10.08 -1.05 2.37
CA TYR A 277 -10.15 0.37 2.04
C TYR A 277 -8.82 1.03 2.41
N CYS A 278 -8.14 1.65 1.44
CA CYS A 278 -6.86 2.31 1.71
C CYS A 278 -6.69 3.62 0.95
N THR A 279 -6.27 4.66 1.65
CA THR A 279 -5.99 6.00 1.10
C THR A 279 -4.57 6.44 1.47
N CYS A 280 -4.09 7.44 0.73
CA CYS A 280 -2.89 8.21 1.06
C CYS A 280 -3.29 9.62 1.54
N SER A 281 -4.39 9.73 2.29
CA SER A 281 -4.90 10.98 2.87
C SER A 281 -4.56 11.09 4.34
N VAL A 282 -4.37 12.33 4.80
CA VAL A 282 -4.23 12.69 6.23
C VAL A 282 -5.56 13.18 6.83
N TYR A 283 -6.61 13.32 6.00
CA TYR A 283 -7.89 13.89 6.40
C TYR A 283 -8.84 12.83 6.93
N PRO A 284 -9.37 12.97 8.17
CA PRO A 284 -10.40 12.08 8.69
C PRO A 284 -11.65 11.99 7.81
N GLU A 285 -11.97 13.06 7.09
CA GLU A 285 -13.08 13.15 6.14
C GLU A 285 -13.00 12.15 5.00
N GLU A 286 -11.79 11.74 4.62
CA GLU A 286 -11.53 10.71 3.59
C GLU A 286 -11.21 9.33 4.20
N ASN A 287 -11.08 9.25 5.53
CA ASN A 287 -10.56 8.09 6.23
C ASN A 287 -11.65 7.53 7.16
N GLU A 288 -11.54 7.79 8.46
CA GLU A 288 -12.45 7.25 9.48
C GLU A 288 -13.91 7.60 9.18
N LEU A 289 -14.19 8.86 8.81
CA LEU A 289 -15.55 9.32 8.59
C LEU A 289 -16.23 8.67 7.37
N VAL A 290 -15.47 8.30 6.34
CA VAL A 290 -16.00 7.54 5.19
C VAL A 290 -16.40 6.14 5.64
N VAL A 291 -15.54 5.50 6.42
CA VAL A 291 -15.76 4.12 6.87
C VAL A 291 -16.93 4.06 7.86
N GLU A 292 -17.01 4.98 8.81
CA GLU A 292 -18.11 5.08 9.77
C GLU A 292 -19.45 5.28 9.05
N LYS A 293 -19.54 6.26 8.15
CA LYS A 293 -20.76 6.51 7.35
C LYS A 293 -21.15 5.31 6.49
N ALA A 294 -20.19 4.59 5.92
CA ALA A 294 -20.47 3.41 5.11
C ALA A 294 -21.07 2.28 5.97
N LEU A 295 -20.53 2.03 7.17
CA LEU A 295 -21.06 1.03 8.10
C LEU A 295 -22.45 1.40 8.63
N GLU A 296 -22.73 2.68 8.85
CA GLU A 296 -24.04 3.17 9.27
C GLU A 296 -25.11 3.09 8.17
N SER A 297 -24.70 3.02 6.90
CA SER A 297 -25.62 3.09 5.76
C SER A 297 -26.53 1.86 5.58
N GLY A 298 -26.09 0.68 6.05
CA GLY A 298 -26.84 -0.58 5.96
C GLY A 298 -27.20 -1.03 4.53
N VAL A 299 -26.40 -0.64 3.53
CA VAL A 299 -26.65 -0.90 2.10
C VAL A 299 -26.70 -2.37 1.71
N GLU A 300 -26.17 -3.27 2.53
CA GLU A 300 -26.16 -4.72 2.28
C GLU A 300 -27.55 -5.35 2.45
N GLY A 301 -28.47 -4.64 3.12
CA GLY A 301 -29.80 -5.10 3.44
C GLY A 301 -29.84 -6.20 4.52
N SER A 302 -31.05 -6.55 4.96
CA SER A 302 -31.26 -7.45 6.12
C SER A 302 -30.96 -8.94 5.87
N LYS A 303 -30.66 -9.33 4.62
CA LYS A 303 -30.49 -10.74 4.22
C LYS A 303 -29.05 -11.24 4.33
N VAL A 304 -28.08 -10.35 4.49
CA VAL A 304 -26.64 -10.66 4.54
C VAL A 304 -26.08 -10.20 5.88
N GLN A 305 -25.03 -10.86 6.37
CA GLN A 305 -24.37 -10.41 7.60
C GLN A 305 -23.72 -9.05 7.37
N PRO A 306 -23.93 -8.07 8.26
CA PRO A 306 -23.37 -6.74 8.10
C PRO A 306 -21.84 -6.79 8.14
N TYR A 307 -21.20 -5.88 7.43
CA TYR A 307 -19.77 -5.66 7.61
C TYR A 307 -19.46 -5.11 9.00
N ARG A 308 -18.30 -5.50 9.51
CA ARG A 308 -17.71 -4.94 10.74
C ARG A 308 -16.25 -4.61 10.47
N LEU A 309 -15.74 -3.63 11.21
CA LEU A 309 -14.31 -3.38 11.25
C LEU A 309 -13.60 -4.52 11.96
N ILE A 310 -12.51 -4.99 11.34
CA ILE A 310 -11.56 -5.89 11.98
C ILE A 310 -10.18 -5.24 12.02
N PRO A 311 -9.35 -5.57 13.02
CA PRO A 311 -7.98 -5.09 13.04
C PRO A 311 -7.24 -5.41 11.74
N PRO A 312 -6.35 -4.51 11.27
CA PRO A 312 -5.50 -4.74 10.11
C PRO A 312 -4.73 -6.06 10.22
N VAL A 313 -4.78 -6.88 9.16
CA VAL A 313 -4.11 -8.18 9.11
C VAL A 313 -3.01 -8.12 8.05
N PHE A 314 -1.79 -8.50 8.42
CA PHE A 314 -0.67 -8.63 7.50
C PHE A 314 -0.06 -10.03 7.62
N SER A 315 0.37 -10.62 6.51
CA SER A 315 0.76 -12.03 6.42
C SER A 315 1.94 -12.45 7.32
N THR A 316 2.73 -11.52 7.86
CA THR A 316 4.00 -11.84 8.54
C THR A 316 4.23 -11.27 9.93
N CYS A 317 3.22 -10.68 10.59
CA CYS A 317 3.44 -10.19 11.96
C CYS A 317 3.53 -11.35 12.97
N SER A 318 4.73 -11.90 13.13
CA SER A 318 5.04 -12.97 14.11
C SER A 318 5.43 -12.43 15.48
N SER A 319 5.56 -11.11 15.64
CA SER A 319 5.93 -10.49 16.91
C SER A 319 5.47 -9.05 17.00
N THR A 320 4.29 -8.82 17.56
CA THR A 320 3.95 -7.77 18.53
C THR A 320 2.44 -7.76 18.73
N LYS A 321 2.01 -7.40 19.94
CA LYS A 321 0.61 -7.37 20.41
C LYS A 321 -0.34 -7.04 19.27
N ALA A 322 -1.31 -7.93 19.00
CA ALA A 322 -2.43 -7.64 18.10
C ALA A 322 -2.89 -6.21 18.41
N SER A 323 -2.71 -5.29 17.45
CA SER A 323 -3.14 -3.92 17.67
C SER A 323 -4.64 -4.00 17.93
N SER A 324 -5.07 -3.47 19.07
CA SER A 324 -6.50 -3.33 19.36
C SER A 324 -7.14 -2.24 18.51
N GLU A 325 -6.34 -1.49 17.75
CA GLU A 325 -6.81 -0.44 16.86
C GLU A 325 -7.46 -1.05 15.61
N MET A 326 -8.64 -0.55 15.28
CA MET A 326 -9.45 -1.02 14.14
C MET A 326 -8.95 -0.49 12.79
N PHE A 327 -8.04 0.49 12.81
CA PHE A 327 -7.46 1.13 11.63
C PHE A 327 -5.93 1.01 11.68
N PHE A 328 -5.30 0.88 10.52
CA PHE A 328 -3.86 1.05 10.39
C PHE A 328 -3.59 2.47 9.89
N LYS A 329 -2.86 3.25 10.69
CA LYS A 329 -2.52 4.64 10.36
C LYS A 329 -1.02 4.84 10.43
N VAL A 330 -0.47 5.42 9.38
CA VAL A 330 0.90 5.92 9.36
C VAL A 330 0.82 7.38 8.96
N GLU A 331 1.32 8.24 9.84
CA GLU A 331 1.45 9.66 9.53
C GLU A 331 2.68 9.88 8.64
N PRO A 332 2.61 10.84 7.69
CA PRO A 332 3.77 11.18 6.88
C PRO A 332 4.94 11.68 7.75
N SER A 333 6.13 11.15 7.51
CA SER A 333 7.35 11.49 8.24
C SER A 333 8.57 11.45 7.31
N GLU A 334 9.76 11.75 7.83
CA GLU A 334 11.02 11.67 7.07
C GLU A 334 11.32 10.26 6.53
N ILE A 335 10.74 9.22 7.14
CA ILE A 335 11.03 7.81 6.83
C ILE A 335 9.82 7.01 6.36
N SER A 336 8.63 7.63 6.29
CA SER A 336 7.43 6.95 5.81
C SER A 336 6.46 7.89 5.10
N SER A 337 5.89 7.42 4.00
CA SER A 337 4.66 7.95 3.42
C SER A 337 3.49 7.78 4.41
N GLY A 338 2.51 8.66 4.29
CA GLY A 338 1.23 8.55 4.98
C GLY A 338 0.34 7.47 4.37
N CYS A 339 -0.35 6.73 5.23
CA CYS A 339 -1.23 5.64 4.85
C CYS A 339 -2.38 5.51 5.84
N PHE A 340 -3.60 5.41 5.34
CA PHE A 340 -4.76 4.93 6.09
C PHE A 340 -5.22 3.62 5.48
N LEU A 341 -5.49 2.62 6.33
CA LEU A 341 -6.03 1.33 5.90
C LEU A 341 -7.07 0.83 6.91
N ALA A 342 -8.22 0.43 6.38
CA ALA A 342 -9.33 -0.15 7.10
C ALA A 342 -9.75 -1.47 6.44
N ILE A 343 -10.09 -2.47 7.25
CA ILE A 343 -10.60 -3.75 6.77
C ILE A 343 -12.03 -3.92 7.28
N LEU A 344 -12.96 -3.98 6.33
CA LEU A 344 -14.36 -4.30 6.61
C LEU A 344 -14.54 -5.77 6.25
N ALA A 345 -14.93 -6.61 7.22
CA ALA A 345 -15.16 -8.03 7.00
C ALA A 345 -16.56 -8.47 7.45
N ARG A 346 -17.11 -9.46 6.77
CA ARG A 346 -18.28 -10.20 7.23
C ARG A 346 -17.80 -11.34 8.13
N GLU A 347 -18.47 -11.56 9.25
CA GLU A 347 -18.24 -12.78 10.04
C GLU A 347 -18.57 -13.98 9.17
N LYS A 348 -17.61 -14.88 8.93
CA LYS A 348 -17.92 -16.19 8.36
C LYS A 348 -18.96 -16.82 9.28
N LYS A 349 -20.14 -17.15 8.77
CA LYS A 349 -21.01 -18.12 9.46
C LYS A 349 -20.16 -19.36 9.65
N SER A 350 -19.63 -19.54 10.85
CA SER A 350 -18.95 -20.77 11.18
C SER A 350 -19.96 -21.86 10.86
N SER A 351 -19.56 -22.84 10.06
CA SER A 351 -20.26 -24.11 9.96
C SER A 351 -20.26 -24.86 11.30
N GLU A 352 -19.86 -24.21 12.40
CA GLU A 352 -19.69 -24.77 13.75
C GLU A 352 -20.95 -24.70 14.61
N ASN A 353 -22.05 -24.10 14.12
CA ASN A 353 -23.37 -24.33 14.71
C ASN A 353 -24.22 -25.32 13.91
N VAL A 354 -23.59 -26.21 13.13
CA VAL A 354 -24.26 -27.44 12.73
C VAL A 354 -24.20 -28.33 13.97
N SER A 355 -25.32 -28.44 14.70
CA SER A 355 -25.35 -29.27 15.91
C SER A 355 -24.92 -30.69 15.53
N VAL A 356 -24.33 -31.45 16.46
CA VAL A 356 -23.97 -32.86 16.23
C VAL A 356 -25.16 -33.65 15.66
N LYS A 357 -26.40 -33.26 16.01
CA LYS A 357 -27.63 -33.81 15.45
C LYS A 357 -27.83 -33.52 13.97
N ASP A 358 -27.49 -32.33 13.49
CA ASP A 358 -27.61 -31.95 12.08
C ASP A 358 -26.52 -32.61 11.21
N ILE A 359 -25.33 -32.84 11.78
CA ILE A 359 -24.26 -33.62 11.14
C ILE A 359 -24.71 -35.09 11.02
N LEU A 360 -25.21 -35.67 12.11
CA LEU A 360 -25.71 -37.05 12.13
C LEU A 360 -26.93 -37.23 11.22
N ALA A 361 -27.85 -36.26 11.18
CA ALA A 361 -29.01 -36.29 10.29
C ALA A 361 -28.60 -36.22 8.81
N ARG A 362 -27.59 -35.40 8.47
CA ARG A 362 -27.04 -35.35 7.10
C ARG A 362 -26.24 -36.61 6.73
N ALA A 363 -25.56 -37.24 7.68
CA ALA A 363 -24.85 -38.49 7.45
C ALA A 363 -25.84 -39.67 7.25
N ALA A 364 -26.90 -39.72 8.05
CA ALA A 364 -27.99 -40.69 7.91
C ALA A 364 -28.75 -40.52 6.58
N ALA A 365 -29.06 -39.28 6.19
CA ALA A 365 -29.73 -38.99 4.91
C ALA A 365 -28.87 -39.28 3.67
N LYS A 366 -27.56 -39.47 3.84
CA LYS A 366 -26.62 -39.87 2.79
C LYS A 366 -26.22 -41.34 2.87
N GLU A 367 -26.85 -42.13 3.74
CA GLU A 367 -26.54 -43.55 3.99
C GLU A 367 -25.06 -43.79 4.37
N LEU A 368 -24.40 -42.79 4.98
CA LEU A 368 -23.00 -42.87 5.39
C LEU A 368 -22.81 -43.45 6.80
N LEU A 369 -23.90 -43.86 7.46
CA LEU A 369 -23.87 -44.49 8.77
C LEU A 369 -24.15 -45.99 8.61
N ASP A 370 -23.13 -46.74 8.21
CA ASP A 370 -23.20 -48.20 8.20
C ASP A 370 -22.48 -48.74 9.45
N GLY A 371 -23.21 -49.45 10.32
CA GLY A 371 -22.61 -50.32 11.34
C GLY A 371 -22.37 -49.79 12.76
N VAL A 372 -23.21 -48.92 13.33
CA VAL A 372 -23.24 -48.75 14.80
C VAL A 372 -24.41 -49.55 15.38
N VAL A 373 -24.07 -50.70 15.95
CA VAL A 373 -24.96 -51.55 16.75
C VAL A 373 -25.48 -50.75 17.94
N GLU A 374 -26.81 -50.63 18.04
CA GLU A 374 -27.48 -50.16 19.25
C GLU A 374 -27.25 -51.16 20.41
N GLU A 375 -26.45 -50.79 21.41
CA GLU A 375 -26.59 -51.37 22.74
C GLU A 375 -27.77 -50.71 23.46
N LYS A 376 -28.87 -51.46 23.55
CA LYS A 376 -30.04 -51.14 24.37
C LYS A 376 -29.68 -51.16 25.86
N SER A 377 -29.59 -50.01 26.51
CA SER A 377 -29.68 -49.93 27.97
C SER A 377 -31.14 -50.07 28.41
N LYS A 378 -31.42 -51.12 29.19
CA LYS A 378 -32.73 -51.50 29.71
C LYS A 378 -33.34 -50.42 30.61
N GLU A 379 -34.61 -50.12 30.35
CA GLU A 379 -35.50 -49.35 31.22
C GLU A 379 -36.28 -50.35 32.09
N GLU A 380 -36.05 -50.36 33.41
CA GLU A 380 -36.95 -50.97 34.39
C GLU A 380 -37.68 -49.86 35.16
N GLY A 381 -39.00 -49.81 34.99
CA GLY A 381 -39.81 -48.67 35.40
C GLY A 381 -40.35 -48.71 36.83
N LYS A 382 -41.14 -47.67 37.14
CA LYS A 382 -42.43 -47.79 37.86
C LYS A 382 -43.17 -46.45 37.92
N LYS A 383 -44.36 -46.48 37.30
CA LYS A 383 -45.66 -45.89 37.71
C LYS A 383 -45.84 -44.36 37.73
N GLN A 384 -46.67 -43.93 36.77
CA GLN A 384 -47.56 -42.77 36.84
C GLN A 384 -48.45 -42.77 38.09
N LEU A 385 -48.81 -41.58 38.59
CA LEU A 385 -50.22 -41.15 38.69
C LEU A 385 -50.35 -39.62 38.88
N LYS A 386 -51.45 -39.13 38.30
CA LYS A 386 -51.92 -37.76 38.03
C LYS A 386 -52.02 -36.84 39.25
N ILE A 387 -52.05 -35.51 39.04
CA ILE A 387 -53.25 -34.64 39.24
C ILE A 387 -52.96 -33.13 39.01
N GLN A 388 -53.80 -32.55 38.14
CA GLN A 388 -54.41 -31.22 38.07
C GLN A 388 -53.64 -29.90 37.85
N GLN A 389 -54.37 -29.06 37.10
CA GLN A 389 -54.06 -27.73 36.59
C GLN A 389 -54.49 -26.61 37.55
N ARG A 390 -53.73 -25.50 37.49
CA ARG A 390 -54.13 -24.06 37.52
C ARG A 390 -54.66 -23.47 38.85
N PRO A 391 -54.76 -22.13 38.96
CA PRO A 391 -53.79 -21.05 38.65
C PRO A 391 -53.74 -20.00 39.80
N GLN A 392 -52.84 -19.00 39.78
CA GLN A 392 -53.21 -17.59 40.05
C GLN A 392 -52.02 -16.61 39.98
N LYS A 393 -52.39 -15.40 39.55
CA LYS A 393 -51.66 -14.12 39.50
C LYS A 393 -51.27 -13.70 40.94
N THR A 394 -50.33 -12.77 41.19
CA THR A 394 -50.53 -11.31 41.17
C THR A 394 -49.20 -10.60 41.47
N ALA A 395 -49.17 -9.31 41.12
CA ALA A 395 -48.08 -8.33 41.08
C ALA A 395 -47.33 -8.02 42.40
N GLY A 396 -46.18 -7.35 42.24
CA GLY A 396 -45.86 -6.15 43.03
C GLY A 396 -44.50 -6.13 43.74
N GLY A 397 -43.75 -5.03 43.53
CA GLY A 397 -42.89 -4.43 44.57
C GLY A 397 -41.41 -4.84 44.54
N GLY A 398 -40.55 -3.86 44.24
CA GLY A 398 -39.11 -4.04 44.22
C GLY A 398 -38.42 -3.93 45.58
N ARG A 399 -37.10 -4.13 45.56
CA ARG A 399 -36.08 -3.47 46.40
C ARG A 399 -34.70 -4.05 46.06
N GLU A 400 -33.70 -3.17 45.92
CA GLU A 400 -32.28 -3.50 46.10
C GLU A 400 -32.04 -4.12 47.49
N PRO A 401 -30.89 -4.78 47.68
CA PRO A 401 -29.88 -4.07 48.46
C PRO A 401 -28.43 -4.23 47.97
N LYS A 402 -27.63 -3.27 48.43
CA LYS A 402 -26.18 -3.11 48.32
C LYS A 402 -25.43 -3.84 49.46
N ILE A 403 -24.17 -4.18 49.15
CA ILE A 403 -22.96 -4.30 50.02
C ILE A 403 -22.84 -5.52 50.96
N ALA A 404 -21.74 -6.29 50.78
CA ALA A 404 -20.66 -6.44 51.76
C ALA A 404 -19.46 -7.22 51.19
N GLU A 405 -18.26 -6.70 51.48
CA GLU A 405 -16.93 -7.27 51.27
C GLU A 405 -16.72 -8.62 51.97
N PHE A 406 -15.80 -9.46 51.46
CA PHE A 406 -14.82 -10.11 52.33
C PHE A 406 -13.53 -10.46 51.55
N LEU A 407 -12.41 -10.05 52.15
CA LEU A 407 -11.03 -10.31 51.76
C LEU A 407 -10.65 -11.78 51.96
N HIS A 408 -9.80 -12.33 51.09
CA HIS A 408 -8.68 -13.18 51.50
C HIS A 408 -7.53 -13.13 50.49
N ARG A 409 -6.34 -13.43 51.02
CA ARG A 409 -5.01 -12.94 50.71
C ARG A 409 -4.10 -14.14 50.42
N HIS A 410 -2.96 -13.88 49.78
CA HIS A 410 -1.77 -14.76 49.63
C HIS A 410 -1.85 -15.82 48.50
N ALA A 411 -0.79 -16.17 47.76
CA ALA A 411 0.62 -15.79 47.78
C ALA A 411 1.30 -16.15 46.44
N VAL A 412 2.37 -15.42 46.15
CA VAL A 412 3.42 -15.74 45.16
C VAL A 412 4.25 -16.93 45.65
N PRO A 413 4.81 -17.76 44.75
CA PRO A 413 6.11 -18.36 44.98
C PRO A 413 7.13 -17.96 43.91
N THR A 414 8.20 -17.35 44.39
CA THR A 414 9.49 -17.19 43.74
C THR A 414 10.29 -18.47 43.99
N VAL A 415 10.84 -19.10 42.95
CA VAL A 415 11.95 -20.06 43.10
C VAL A 415 13.03 -19.73 42.06
N LYS A 416 14.25 -19.55 42.57
CA LYS A 416 15.51 -19.36 41.85
C LYS A 416 16.23 -20.70 41.66
N ALA A 417 17.23 -20.64 40.77
CA ALA A 417 18.37 -21.56 40.55
C ALA A 417 18.09 -22.72 39.57
N GLU A 418 18.99 -23.13 38.67
CA GLU A 418 20.43 -22.91 38.57
C GLU A 418 20.95 -23.25 37.16
N VAL A 419 22.16 -22.78 36.88
CA VAL A 419 22.96 -22.98 35.68
C VAL A 419 23.45 -24.43 35.56
N SER A 420 23.53 -24.96 34.33
CA SER A 420 24.48 -26.04 34.02
C SER A 420 25.00 -25.94 32.57
N LEU A 421 26.31 -25.70 32.49
CA LEU A 421 27.16 -25.88 31.31
C LEU A 421 27.42 -27.37 31.10
N SER A 422 27.39 -27.83 29.85
CA SER A 422 28.24 -28.94 29.42
C SER A 422 28.72 -28.73 27.98
N LYS A 423 29.97 -29.13 27.76
CA LYS A 423 30.80 -28.93 26.56
C LYS A 423 31.33 -30.32 26.15
N ALA A 424 31.74 -30.42 24.88
CA ALA A 424 32.40 -31.54 24.19
C ALA A 424 31.45 -32.52 23.46
N GLY A 425 31.71 -32.98 22.24
CA GLY A 425 32.82 -32.76 21.30
C GLY A 425 32.87 -33.89 20.24
N ASN A 426 33.50 -33.58 19.11
CA ASN A 426 34.11 -34.45 18.08
C ASN A 426 33.33 -34.95 16.82
N ARG A 427 33.80 -34.41 15.68
CA ARG A 427 34.53 -35.04 14.54
C ARG A 427 33.80 -35.54 13.27
N GLN A 428 34.32 -34.95 12.16
CA GLN A 428 34.63 -35.52 10.82
C GLN A 428 33.42 -35.89 9.93
N GLN A 429 33.41 -35.70 8.60
CA GLN A 429 34.50 -35.85 7.63
C GLN A 429 34.17 -35.19 6.26
N ASP A 430 35.24 -34.97 5.48
CA ASP A 430 35.34 -34.42 4.12
C ASP A 430 34.51 -35.10 3.01
N GLY A 431 34.22 -34.34 1.94
CA GLY A 431 33.57 -34.81 0.71
C GLY A 431 33.83 -33.92 -0.52
N LYS A 432 35.00 -34.14 -1.12
CA LYS A 432 35.68 -33.60 -2.32
C LYS A 432 34.89 -33.57 -3.67
N ARG A 433 35.21 -32.53 -4.49
CA ARG A 433 35.16 -32.39 -5.99
C ARG A 433 33.76 -32.35 -6.64
N THR A 434 33.49 -31.58 -7.70
CA THR A 434 34.22 -31.45 -8.98
C THR A 434 34.01 -30.11 -9.69
N SER A 435 35.09 -29.61 -10.28
CA SER A 435 35.14 -28.62 -11.36
C SER A 435 34.67 -29.21 -12.69
N GLY A 436 33.94 -28.44 -13.48
CA GLY A 436 33.70 -28.69 -14.91
C GLY A 436 33.25 -27.41 -15.59
N SER A 437 34.17 -26.74 -16.28
CA SER A 437 33.85 -25.70 -17.25
C SER A 437 33.19 -26.33 -18.48
N VAL A 438 32.43 -25.55 -19.26
CA VAL A 438 32.53 -25.45 -20.73
C VAL A 438 31.56 -24.38 -21.26
N GLN A 439 32.20 -23.33 -21.77
CA GLN A 439 31.97 -22.58 -23.02
C GLN A 439 30.71 -21.73 -23.26
N LEU A 440 30.98 -20.42 -23.26
CA LEU A 440 30.35 -19.39 -24.08
C LEU A 440 30.54 -19.66 -25.59
N THR A 441 29.46 -19.45 -26.34
CA THR A 441 29.38 -18.94 -27.72
C THR A 441 27.95 -18.43 -27.90
N LYS A 442 27.58 -17.30 -28.49
CA LYS A 442 28.22 -16.24 -29.29
C LYS A 442 27.36 -14.99 -29.10
N SER A 443 27.98 -13.85 -28.82
CA SER A 443 27.39 -12.53 -28.92
C SER A 443 27.29 -12.10 -30.39
N LEU A 444 26.14 -11.56 -30.77
CA LEU A 444 25.98 -10.80 -32.02
C LEU A 444 26.03 -9.30 -31.66
N ASN A 445 26.92 -8.62 -32.39
CA ASN A 445 27.23 -7.19 -32.27
C ASN A 445 26.00 -6.31 -32.55
N LEU A 446 25.85 -5.22 -31.78
CA LEU A 446 25.26 -3.99 -32.28
C LEU A 446 26.16 -2.79 -31.96
N ILE A 447 26.23 -1.91 -32.94
CA ILE A 447 27.27 -0.93 -33.24
C ILE A 447 27.32 0.21 -32.22
N SER A 448 28.55 0.52 -31.78
CA SER A 448 28.92 1.75 -31.08
C SER A 448 29.29 2.86 -32.07
N ALA A 449 28.74 4.06 -31.88
CA ALA A 449 29.18 5.34 -32.42
C ALA A 449 28.49 6.43 -31.58
N THR A 450 29.08 7.50 -31.01
CA THR A 450 30.38 8.14 -31.15
C THR A 450 30.62 8.97 -29.88
N ALA A 451 31.89 9.11 -29.48
CA ALA A 451 32.34 9.83 -28.30
C ALA A 451 32.49 11.36 -28.50
N LEU A 452 32.11 12.13 -27.46
CA LEU A 452 32.82 13.26 -26.82
C LEU A 452 32.92 14.63 -27.57
N PRO A 453 33.03 15.81 -26.87
CA PRO A 453 34.04 16.07 -25.83
C PRO A 453 33.65 16.79 -24.54
N ALA A 454 34.51 16.52 -23.55
CA ALA A 454 34.56 17.09 -22.21
C ALA A 454 35.02 18.57 -22.18
N ALA A 455 34.57 19.31 -21.18
CA ALA A 455 34.97 20.68 -20.87
C ALA A 455 35.62 20.76 -19.46
N PRO A 456 36.49 21.75 -19.18
CA PRO A 456 37.63 21.60 -18.28
C PRO A 456 37.30 21.82 -16.80
N LYS A 457 38.03 21.10 -15.93
CA LYS A 457 38.06 21.30 -14.48
C LYS A 457 38.90 22.53 -14.13
N HIS A 458 38.29 23.58 -13.58
CA HIS A 458 39.01 24.66 -12.91
C HIS A 458 39.07 24.41 -11.40
N ARG A 459 40.29 24.32 -10.85
CA ARG A 459 40.58 24.40 -9.40
C ARG A 459 40.48 25.86 -8.93
N PRO A 460 39.92 26.16 -7.74
CA PRO A 460 40.07 27.47 -7.13
C PRO A 460 41.46 27.59 -6.47
N ARG A 461 42.17 28.70 -6.76
CA ARG A 461 43.43 29.11 -6.14
C ARG A 461 43.11 30.08 -5.00
N ALA A 462 43.69 29.84 -3.82
CA ALA A 462 43.59 30.72 -2.66
C ALA A 462 44.29 32.08 -2.90
N PRO A 463 43.79 33.21 -2.37
CA PRO A 463 44.51 34.48 -2.38
C PRO A 463 45.47 34.60 -1.18
N PRO A 464 46.59 35.35 -1.30
CA PRO A 464 47.57 35.51 -0.24
C PRO A 464 47.18 36.60 0.77
N ALA A 465 47.77 36.49 1.96
CA ALA A 465 47.67 37.46 3.04
C ALA A 465 48.23 38.84 2.63
N GLY A 466 47.48 39.90 2.96
CA GLY A 466 47.87 41.29 2.74
C GLY A 466 47.28 42.17 3.85
N THR A 467 48.19 42.91 4.49
CA THR A 467 48.09 43.76 5.68
C THR A 467 46.94 44.77 5.78
N ALA A 468 46.59 45.04 7.04
CA ALA A 468 45.61 45.97 7.56
C ALA A 468 45.74 47.43 7.09
N ARG A 469 44.58 48.10 6.94
CA ARG A 469 44.40 49.52 7.29
C ARG A 469 43.02 49.74 7.91
N GLN A 470 43.03 50.44 9.04
CA GLN A 470 41.90 50.90 9.83
C GLN A 470 41.03 51.90 9.05
N GLY A 471 39.73 51.86 9.28
CA GLY A 471 38.76 52.89 8.89
C GLY A 471 37.48 52.72 9.71
N GLU A 472 37.08 53.78 10.38
CA GLU A 472 36.23 53.80 11.58
C GLU A 472 34.74 53.45 11.38
N THR A 473 34.19 52.97 12.48
CA THR A 473 32.80 52.83 12.92
C THR A 473 31.79 53.86 12.38
N ARG A 474 30.61 53.38 11.94
CA ARG A 474 29.32 54.03 12.26
C ARG A 474 28.22 52.99 12.53
N ALA A 475 27.60 53.14 13.69
CA ALA A 475 26.55 52.29 14.21
C ALA A 475 25.14 52.78 13.83
N ARG A 476 24.19 51.82 13.88
CA ARG A 476 22.72 51.92 14.02
C ARG A 476 21.88 52.32 12.80
N LYS A 477 20.96 51.42 12.39
CA LYS A 477 19.53 51.55 12.72
C LYS A 477 18.72 50.27 12.45
N ALA A 478 17.62 50.19 13.18
CA ALA A 478 16.82 49.01 13.49
C ALA A 478 15.83 48.59 12.39
N ARG A 479 15.52 47.30 12.46
CA ARG A 479 14.33 46.54 12.06
C ARG A 479 13.11 47.39 11.68
N ALA A 480 12.57 47.15 10.48
CA ALA A 480 11.18 47.42 10.14
C ALA A 480 10.55 46.10 9.70
N GLU A 481 9.59 45.61 10.48
CA GLU A 481 8.63 44.59 10.04
C GLU A 481 7.86 45.14 8.84
N ARG A 482 7.89 44.44 7.71
CA ARG A 482 6.95 44.66 6.61
C ARG A 482 5.86 43.60 6.72
N GLU A 483 4.65 44.07 6.96
CA GLU A 483 3.41 43.28 6.86
C GLU A 483 3.40 42.46 5.57
N ARG A 484 3.07 41.17 5.70
CA ARG A 484 2.87 40.26 4.57
C ARG A 484 1.53 40.58 3.92
N LEU A 485 1.55 41.22 2.75
CA LEU A 485 0.41 41.31 1.87
C LEU A 485 0.18 39.96 1.17
N VAL A 486 -0.93 39.30 1.48
CA VAL A 486 -1.44 38.15 0.74
C VAL A 486 -1.93 38.65 -0.62
N LEU A 487 -1.27 38.24 -1.71
CA LEU A 487 -1.69 38.56 -3.07
C LEU A 487 -2.37 37.35 -3.72
N LYS A 488 -3.48 37.63 -4.41
CA LYS A 488 -4.35 36.64 -5.09
C LYS A 488 -3.58 35.85 -6.18
N PRO A 489 -3.99 34.60 -6.47
CA PRO A 489 -3.35 33.79 -7.52
C PRO A 489 -3.49 34.46 -8.89
N VAL A 490 -2.41 34.45 -9.67
CA VAL A 490 -2.42 34.90 -11.07
C VAL A 490 -2.82 33.71 -11.96
N GLU A 491 -3.84 33.91 -12.78
CA GLU A 491 -4.31 32.96 -13.78
C GLU A 491 -3.28 32.88 -14.92
N ILE A 492 -2.70 31.69 -15.13
CA ILE A 492 -1.79 31.44 -16.24
C ILE A 492 -2.62 30.84 -17.38
N VAL A 493 -3.00 31.68 -18.35
CA VAL A 493 -3.65 31.23 -19.58
C VAL A 493 -2.58 30.69 -20.53
N LEU A 494 -2.59 29.38 -20.78
CA LEU A 494 -1.79 28.77 -21.84
C LEU A 494 -2.48 29.01 -23.20
N PRO A 495 -1.73 29.28 -24.28
CA PRO A 495 -2.31 29.49 -25.59
C PRO A 495 -2.97 28.20 -26.12
N PRO A 496 -4.08 28.30 -26.88
CA PRO A 496 -4.77 27.13 -27.40
C PRO A 496 -3.88 26.36 -28.39
N PRO A 497 -4.01 25.02 -28.47
CA PRO A 497 -3.28 24.24 -29.45
C PRO A 497 -3.75 24.62 -30.86
N TYR A 498 -2.82 25.07 -31.70
CA TYR A 498 -3.09 25.36 -33.10
C TYR A 498 -3.43 24.07 -33.88
N PRO A 499 -4.33 24.14 -34.87
CA PRO A 499 -4.78 22.99 -35.63
C PRO A 499 -3.64 22.38 -36.46
N ILE A 500 -3.62 21.05 -36.48
CA ILE A 500 -2.71 20.21 -37.25
C ILE A 500 -2.84 20.58 -38.74
N LEU A 501 -1.73 20.97 -39.36
CA LEU A 501 -1.60 21.15 -40.80
C LEU A 501 -2.00 19.85 -41.52
N GLN A 502 -3.15 19.87 -42.19
CA GLN A 502 -3.55 18.83 -43.12
C GLN A 502 -2.50 18.71 -44.24
N GLY A 503 -2.12 17.46 -44.52
CA GLY A 503 -1.11 17.10 -45.49
C GLY A 503 -1.40 17.58 -46.91
N ASN A 504 -0.29 17.81 -47.61
CA ASN A 504 -0.20 18.09 -49.04
C ASN A 504 -1.12 17.17 -49.87
N LYS A 505 -2.03 17.77 -50.65
CA LYS A 505 -2.58 17.14 -51.85
C LYS A 505 -1.63 17.38 -53.04
N PRO A 506 -1.41 16.39 -53.92
CA PRO A 506 -0.57 16.57 -55.09
C PRO A 506 -1.30 17.43 -56.15
N ARG A 507 -0.55 18.32 -56.79
CA ARG A 507 -0.96 19.03 -58.02
C ARG A 507 -0.93 18.06 -59.21
N ILE A 508 -1.82 18.28 -60.17
CA ILE A 508 -1.64 18.32 -61.65
C ILE A 508 -3.04 18.18 -62.32
N PRO A 509 -3.28 18.74 -63.52
CA PRO A 509 -2.45 19.65 -64.33
C PRO A 509 -2.80 21.12 -64.18
#